data_AF-A0AAU5BGZ1-F1
#
_entry.id   AF-A0AAU5BGZ1-F1
#
_cell.length_a   1.000
_cell.length_b   1.000
_cell.length_c   1.000
_cell.angle_alpha   90.00
_cell.angle_beta   90.00
_cell.angle_gamma   90.00
#
_symmetry.space_group_name_H-M   'P 1'
#
loop_
_entity.id
_entity.type
_entity.pdbx_description
1 polymer ?
#
loop_
_entity_poly.entity_id
_entity_poly.type
_entity_poly.pdbx_seq_one_letter_code
_entity_poly.pdbx_strand_id
1 'polypeptide(L)'
;MKLTTRDEWRVIIEIRPRYTHTPISALGFTNLDYELDGEIDGDPFELTIAPRRLGDLSPGLSVGDQWSGRNIDAAYKERCEAMLAELLRAPHVRGGRVTCTETHTCSHCGCGWEVLTAEEAVDERGYRQDEHSVEGEPVCCDKAIAEFRTERGIPAVQLDGAA
;
A
#
# COMPACT_ATOMS: atom_id res chain seq x y z
N MET A 1 18.92 10.70 4.73
CA MET A 1 17.72 11.09 3.95
C MET A 1 16.73 9.93 3.82
N LYS A 2 15.42 10.19 3.87
CA LYS A 2 14.36 9.20 3.63
C LYS A 2 14.28 8.85 2.13
N LEU A 3 14.37 7.57 1.80
CA LEU A 3 14.06 7.03 0.48
C LEU A 3 12.68 6.41 0.53
N THR A 4 11.83 6.74 -0.44
CA THR A 4 10.51 6.13 -0.62
C THR A 4 10.52 5.32 -1.91
N THR A 5 10.27 4.02 -1.78
CA THR A 5 10.08 3.10 -2.90
C THR A 5 8.62 2.70 -2.94
N ARG A 6 7.98 2.83 -4.11
CA ARG A 6 6.65 2.28 -4.36
C ARG A 6 6.80 0.85 -4.79
N ASP A 7 6.25 -0.07 -4.01
CA ASP A 7 6.47 -1.49 -4.24
C ASP A 7 5.38 -2.06 -5.13
N GLU A 8 4.11 -1.88 -4.75
CA GLU A 8 3.01 -2.59 -5.40
C GLU A 8 1.73 -1.75 -5.48
N TRP A 9 1.24 -1.55 -6.72
CA TRP A 9 -0.08 -0.99 -6.96
C TRP A 9 -1.15 -2.09 -6.83
N ARG A 10 -2.29 -1.72 -6.22
CA ARG A 10 -3.43 -2.60 -5.97
C ARG A 10 -4.74 -1.84 -6.14
N VAL A 11 -5.77 -2.53 -6.61
CA VAL A 11 -7.16 -2.06 -6.59
C VAL A 11 -7.89 -2.77 -5.46
N ILE A 12 -8.52 -2.01 -4.57
CA ILE A 12 -9.39 -2.57 -3.52
C ILE A 12 -10.82 -2.17 -3.86
N ILE A 13 -11.73 -3.14 -3.94
CA ILE A 13 -13.16 -2.90 -4.16
C ILE A 13 -13.98 -3.43 -3.00
N GLU A 14 -15.10 -2.78 -2.73
CA GLU A 14 -16.13 -3.27 -1.81
C GLU A 14 -17.25 -3.91 -2.62
N ILE A 15 -17.47 -5.20 -2.40
CA ILE A 15 -18.55 -5.96 -3.01
C ILE A 15 -19.66 -6.12 -1.99
N ARG A 16 -20.87 -5.75 -2.37
CA ARG A 16 -22.10 -6.12 -1.67
C ARG A 16 -22.90 -7.05 -2.58
N PRO A 17 -22.83 -8.36 -2.37
CA PRO A 17 -23.55 -9.30 -3.22
C PRO A 17 -25.04 -9.03 -3.12
N ARG A 18 -25.63 -8.64 -4.25
CA ARG A 18 -27.07 -8.64 -4.47
C ARG A 18 -27.33 -9.44 -5.72
N TYR A 19 -27.73 -10.68 -5.54
CA TYR A 19 -28.10 -11.56 -6.63
C TYR A 19 -29.61 -11.47 -6.82
N THR A 20 -30.06 -10.49 -7.58
CA THR A 20 -31.45 -10.44 -8.05
C THR A 20 -31.56 -11.37 -9.27
N HIS A 21 -32.38 -12.41 -9.17
CA HIS A 21 -32.66 -13.38 -10.26
C HIS A 21 -31.46 -14.23 -10.71
N THR A 22 -30.69 -14.80 -9.76
CA THR A 22 -29.79 -15.89 -10.12
C THR A 22 -30.57 -17.20 -10.11
N PRO A 23 -30.61 -17.96 -11.22
CA PRO A 23 -31.17 -19.31 -11.21
C PRO A 23 -30.50 -20.10 -10.10
N ILE A 24 -31.29 -20.73 -9.23
CA ILE A 24 -30.78 -21.47 -8.07
C ILE A 24 -29.86 -22.64 -8.51
N SER A 25 -29.98 -23.13 -9.76
CA SER A 25 -29.00 -24.02 -10.40
C SER A 25 -27.60 -23.45 -10.55
N ALA A 26 -27.42 -22.13 -10.69
CA ALA A 26 -26.10 -21.50 -10.70
C ALA A 26 -25.37 -21.65 -9.35
N LEU A 27 -26.12 -22.01 -8.29
CA LEU A 27 -25.62 -22.34 -6.95
C LEU A 27 -25.56 -23.85 -6.69
N GLY A 28 -25.83 -24.68 -7.71
CA GLY A 28 -25.72 -26.15 -7.63
C GLY A 28 -27.01 -26.89 -7.24
N PHE A 29 -28.14 -26.19 -7.11
CA PHE A 29 -29.44 -26.79 -6.81
C PHE A 29 -30.22 -27.05 -8.10
N THR A 30 -30.00 -28.21 -8.71
CA THR A 30 -30.49 -28.51 -10.07
C THR A 30 -31.96 -28.94 -10.16
N ASN A 31 -32.66 -29.14 -9.03
CA ASN A 31 -34.04 -29.66 -8.98
C ASN A 31 -35.07 -28.62 -8.48
N LEU A 32 -34.70 -27.34 -8.35
CA LEU A 32 -35.55 -26.29 -7.76
C LEU A 32 -35.76 -25.07 -8.69
N ASP A 33 -35.31 -25.17 -9.95
CA ASP A 33 -35.22 -24.05 -10.88
C ASP A 33 -36.55 -23.44 -11.35
N TYR A 34 -37.69 -24.11 -11.08
CA TYR A 34 -38.99 -23.69 -11.61
C TYR A 34 -39.90 -22.97 -10.59
N GLU A 35 -39.53 -22.91 -9.29
CA GLU A 35 -40.44 -22.45 -8.24
C GLU A 35 -39.88 -21.33 -7.34
N LEU A 36 -38.64 -20.87 -7.54
CA LEU A 36 -37.97 -19.98 -6.59
C LEU A 36 -37.22 -18.84 -7.28
N ASP A 37 -37.82 -17.66 -7.27
CA ASP A 37 -37.10 -16.38 -7.35
C ASP A 37 -36.53 -16.09 -5.94
N GLY A 38 -35.24 -16.34 -5.76
CA GLY A 38 -34.54 -16.04 -4.51
C GLY A 38 -33.72 -14.76 -4.63
N GLU A 39 -33.78 -13.90 -3.61
CA GLU A 39 -32.77 -12.85 -3.40
C GLU A 39 -31.74 -13.39 -2.40
N ILE A 40 -30.47 -13.38 -2.78
CA ILE A 40 -29.36 -13.64 -1.87
C ILE A 40 -28.68 -12.32 -1.58
N ASP A 41 -28.88 -11.85 -0.36
CA ASP A 41 -28.10 -10.77 0.25
C ASP A 41 -26.94 -11.41 1.02
N GLY A 42 -25.72 -10.99 0.69
CA GLY A 42 -24.51 -11.32 1.44
C GLY A 42 -23.97 -10.13 2.23
N ASP A 43 -23.16 -10.41 3.25
CA ASP A 43 -22.41 -9.37 3.94
C ASP A 43 -21.38 -8.73 2.98
N PRO A 44 -21.17 -7.41 3.05
CA PRO A 44 -20.13 -6.74 2.27
C PRO A 44 -18.74 -7.30 2.59
N PHE A 45 -17.90 -7.43 1.57
CA PHE A 45 -16.49 -7.79 1.74
C PHE A 45 -15.59 -6.99 0.80
N GLU A 46 -14.33 -6.80 1.21
CA GLU A 46 -13.31 -6.18 0.37
C GLU A 46 -12.58 -7.23 -0.47
N LEU A 47 -12.33 -6.93 -1.73
CA LEU A 47 -11.49 -7.72 -2.62
C LEU A 47 -10.28 -6.88 -3.06
N THR A 48 -9.07 -7.43 -2.84
CA THR A 48 -7.81 -6.82 -3.28
C THR A 48 -7.34 -7.47 -4.57
N ILE A 49 -7.12 -6.67 -5.62
CA ILE A 49 -6.78 -7.11 -6.97
C ILE A 49 -5.44 -6.49 -7.37
N ALA A 50 -4.49 -7.35 -7.73
CA ALA A 50 -3.22 -6.93 -8.30
C ALA A 50 -3.34 -6.74 -9.82
N PRO A 51 -2.75 -5.68 -10.40
CA PRO A 51 -2.64 -5.56 -11.85
C PRO A 51 -1.71 -6.66 -12.38
N ARG A 52 -1.96 -7.14 -13.61
CA ARG A 52 -0.97 -7.96 -14.32
C ARG A 52 0.30 -7.15 -14.57
N ARG A 53 1.44 -7.85 -14.69
CA ARG A 53 2.73 -7.21 -14.99
C ARG A 53 2.65 -6.39 -16.27
N LEU A 54 3.34 -5.25 -16.33
CA LEU A 54 3.35 -4.42 -17.54
C LEU A 54 3.95 -5.18 -18.73
N GLY A 55 4.97 -5.98 -18.46
CA GLY A 55 5.64 -6.81 -19.45
C GLY A 55 4.92 -8.08 -19.87
N ASP A 56 3.75 -8.42 -19.28
CA ASP A 56 2.94 -9.55 -19.75
C ASP A 56 2.18 -9.17 -21.02
N LEU A 57 2.75 -9.54 -22.17
CA LEU A 57 2.20 -9.19 -23.49
C LEU A 57 1.21 -10.25 -24.01
N SER A 58 1.31 -11.50 -23.55
CA SER A 58 0.43 -12.62 -23.90
C SER A 58 0.76 -13.87 -23.06
N PRO A 59 -0.09 -14.92 -23.04
CA PRO A 59 0.26 -16.19 -22.41
C PRO A 59 1.60 -16.72 -22.94
N GLY A 60 2.62 -16.81 -22.07
CA GLY A 60 3.96 -17.30 -22.41
C GLY A 60 4.94 -16.24 -22.94
N LEU A 61 4.53 -14.97 -23.08
CA LEU A 61 5.39 -13.87 -23.53
C LEU A 61 5.43 -12.76 -22.47
N SER A 62 6.56 -12.68 -21.75
CA SER A 62 6.83 -11.63 -20.78
C SER A 62 8.15 -10.93 -21.06
N VAL A 63 8.17 -9.60 -20.99
CA VAL A 63 9.40 -8.79 -20.89
C VAL A 63 9.52 -8.22 -19.48
N GLY A 64 10.73 -7.80 -19.07
CA GLY A 64 10.88 -7.09 -17.80
C GLY A 64 10.16 -5.74 -17.86
N ASP A 65 9.46 -5.34 -16.79
CA ASP A 65 8.71 -4.07 -16.76
C ASP A 65 9.61 -2.85 -17.05
N GLN A 66 10.91 -2.94 -16.75
CA GLN A 66 11.93 -1.94 -17.09
C GLN A 66 12.07 -1.65 -18.59
N TRP A 67 11.65 -2.60 -19.43
CA TRP A 67 11.65 -2.46 -20.88
C TRP A 67 10.32 -1.93 -21.42
N SER A 68 9.27 -1.89 -20.59
CA SER A 68 7.92 -1.46 -20.99
C SER A 68 7.70 0.06 -20.91
N GLY A 69 8.60 0.82 -20.26
CA GLY A 69 8.54 2.27 -20.23
C GLY A 69 9.50 2.91 -19.22
N ARG A 70 9.74 4.21 -19.35
CA ARG A 70 10.59 4.98 -18.42
C ARG A 70 9.90 5.32 -17.09
N ASN A 71 8.57 5.23 -17.01
CA ASN A 71 7.78 5.55 -15.81
C ASN A 71 6.80 4.42 -15.49
N ILE A 72 7.35 3.34 -14.93
CA ILE A 72 6.63 2.10 -14.57
C ILE A 72 5.52 2.38 -13.56
N ASP A 73 5.78 3.25 -12.58
CA ASP A 73 4.81 3.61 -11.54
C ASP A 73 3.56 4.28 -12.12
N ALA A 74 3.74 5.27 -13.01
CA ALA A 74 2.61 5.93 -13.65
C ALA A 74 1.78 4.95 -14.50
N ALA A 75 2.43 4.03 -15.20
CA ALA A 75 1.74 3.01 -15.99
C ALA A 75 0.95 2.01 -15.12
N TYR A 76 1.51 1.58 -13.98
CA TYR A 76 0.79 0.72 -13.04
C TYR A 76 -0.39 1.44 -12.38
N LYS A 77 -0.21 2.72 -12.02
CA LYS A 77 -1.29 3.56 -11.50
C LYS A 77 -2.43 3.68 -12.50
N GLU A 78 -2.13 4.09 -13.74
CA GLU A 78 -3.11 4.25 -14.81
C GLU A 78 -3.86 2.94 -15.09
N ARG A 79 -3.15 1.81 -15.09
CA ARG A 79 -3.77 0.48 -15.23
C ARG A 79 -4.71 0.16 -14.08
N CYS A 80 -4.33 0.45 -12.84
CA CYS A 80 -5.19 0.23 -11.67
C CYS A 80 -6.42 1.15 -11.70
N GLU A 81 -6.27 2.41 -12.12
CA GLU A 81 -7.38 3.35 -12.28
C GLU A 81 -8.36 2.89 -13.37
N ALA A 82 -7.85 2.42 -14.51
CA ALA A 82 -8.67 1.84 -15.56
C ALA A 82 -9.41 0.57 -15.09
N MET A 83 -8.72 -0.33 -14.38
CA MET A 83 -9.34 -1.52 -13.79
C MET A 83 -10.45 -1.15 -12.80
N LEU A 84 -10.20 -0.18 -11.91
CA LEU A 84 -11.21 0.29 -10.96
C LEU A 84 -12.42 0.87 -11.68
N ALA A 85 -12.21 1.69 -12.71
CA ALA A 85 -13.29 2.27 -13.50
C ALA A 85 -14.18 1.21 -14.16
N GLU A 86 -13.60 0.13 -14.67
CA GLU A 86 -14.35 -1.01 -15.21
C GLU A 86 -15.10 -1.78 -14.11
N LEU A 87 -14.45 -2.06 -12.97
CA LEU A 87 -15.06 -2.78 -11.84
C LEU A 87 -16.25 -2.03 -11.24
N LEU A 88 -16.19 -0.70 -11.16
CA LEU A 88 -17.28 0.14 -10.65
C LEU A 88 -18.53 0.11 -11.53
N ARG A 89 -18.46 -0.40 -12.77
CA ARG A 89 -19.64 -0.62 -13.62
C ARG A 89 -20.44 -1.86 -13.21
N ALA A 90 -19.86 -2.76 -12.41
CA ALA A 90 -20.52 -3.98 -11.97
C ALA A 90 -21.56 -3.68 -10.88
N PRO A 91 -22.79 -4.25 -10.97
CA PRO A 91 -23.90 -3.87 -10.10
C PRO A 91 -23.71 -4.24 -8.61
N HIS A 92 -22.84 -5.20 -8.33
CA HIS A 92 -22.51 -5.68 -6.98
C HIS A 92 -21.33 -4.93 -6.34
N VAL A 93 -20.63 -4.07 -7.08
CA VAL A 93 -19.55 -3.23 -6.54
C VAL A 93 -20.15 -1.92 -6.04
N ARG A 94 -19.86 -1.55 -4.78
CA ARG A 94 -20.38 -0.33 -4.15
C ARG A 94 -19.38 0.81 -4.14
N GLY A 95 -18.10 0.46 -4.17
CA GLY A 95 -17.01 1.42 -4.20
C GLY A 95 -15.68 0.73 -4.39
N GLY A 96 -14.64 1.53 -4.50
CA GLY A 96 -13.27 1.04 -4.54
C GLY A 96 -12.26 2.16 -4.57
N ARG A 97 -10.99 1.79 -4.37
CA ARG A 97 -9.85 2.70 -4.29
C ARG A 97 -8.61 2.05 -4.92
N VAL A 98 -7.76 2.87 -5.51
CA VAL A 98 -6.41 2.47 -5.91
C VAL A 98 -5.47 2.76 -4.74
N THR A 99 -4.63 1.80 -4.40
CA THR A 99 -3.62 1.93 -3.34
C THR A 99 -2.25 1.54 -3.88
N CYS A 100 -1.22 2.08 -3.26
CA CYS A 100 0.16 1.71 -3.52
C CYS A 100 0.84 1.49 -2.18
N THR A 101 1.51 0.36 -2.00
CA THR A 101 2.37 0.15 -0.85
C THR A 101 3.67 0.92 -1.05
N GLU A 102 4.05 1.69 -0.03
CA GLU A 102 5.31 2.42 -0.01
C GLU A 102 6.21 1.81 1.07
N THR A 103 7.42 1.39 0.69
CA THR A 103 8.48 1.08 1.62
C THR A 103 9.36 2.31 1.79
N HIS A 104 9.67 2.63 3.04
CA HIS A 104 10.54 3.74 3.37
C HIS A 104 11.84 3.22 3.97
N THR A 105 12.98 3.63 3.42
CA THR A 105 14.30 3.23 3.90
C THR A 105 15.22 4.42 4.11
N CYS A 106 16.27 4.24 4.90
CA CYS A 106 17.30 5.25 5.09
C CYS A 106 18.38 5.14 4.00
N SER A 107 18.70 6.26 3.35
CA SER A 107 19.78 6.33 2.36
C SER A 107 21.17 6.01 2.91
N HIS A 108 21.37 6.12 4.23
CA HIS A 108 22.69 5.98 4.86
C HIS A 108 22.95 4.56 5.36
N CYS A 109 21.95 3.91 5.97
CA CYS A 109 22.09 2.56 6.52
C CYS A 109 21.28 1.48 5.79
N GLY A 110 20.36 1.86 4.90
CA GLY A 110 19.49 0.93 4.18
C GLY A 110 18.36 0.31 5.02
N CYS A 111 18.34 0.55 6.33
CA CYS A 111 17.30 0.07 7.23
C CYS A 111 15.95 0.77 6.99
N GLY A 112 14.87 0.21 7.53
CA GLY A 112 13.55 0.82 7.54
C GLY A 112 13.58 2.24 8.11
N TRP A 113 12.83 3.15 7.50
CA TRP A 113 12.73 4.53 7.95
C TRP A 113 11.72 4.64 9.09
N GLU A 114 12.24 4.82 10.30
CA GLU A 114 11.47 5.04 11.51
C GLU A 114 11.80 6.41 12.07
N VAL A 115 10.81 7.05 12.68
CA VAL A 115 10.93 8.39 13.29
C VAL A 115 10.30 8.39 14.68
N LEU A 116 10.84 9.22 15.56
CA LEU A 116 10.23 9.45 16.87
C LEU A 116 8.85 10.08 16.71
N THR A 117 7.87 9.48 17.36
CA THR A 117 6.59 10.13 17.66
C THR A 117 6.77 11.23 18.70
N ALA A 118 5.75 12.09 18.87
CA ALA A 118 5.79 13.14 19.88
C ALA A 118 5.98 12.61 21.30
N GLU A 119 5.41 11.44 21.62
CA GLU A 119 5.53 10.78 22.92
C GLU A 119 6.95 10.24 23.13
N GLU A 120 7.51 9.59 22.10
CA GLU A 120 8.86 9.04 22.13
C GLU A 120 9.94 10.12 22.22
N ALA A 121 9.71 11.29 21.61
CA ALA A 121 10.64 12.42 21.67
C ALA A 121 10.81 13.00 23.07
N VAL A 122 9.79 12.88 23.93
CA VAL A 122 9.84 13.33 25.34
C VAL A 122 10.07 12.19 26.33
N ASP A 123 10.09 10.94 25.88
CA ASP A 123 10.33 9.80 26.77
C ASP A 123 11.81 9.71 27.16
N GLU A 124 12.08 10.14 28.39
CA GLU A 124 13.41 10.14 28.98
C GLU A 124 14.00 8.74 29.19
N ARG A 125 13.18 7.68 29.06
CA ARG A 125 13.54 6.33 29.50
C ARG A 125 13.95 5.39 28.38
N GLY A 126 13.88 5.77 27.10
CA GLY A 126 14.34 4.85 26.07
C GLY A 126 14.37 5.31 24.62
N TYR A 127 13.50 6.24 24.21
CA TYR A 127 13.36 6.54 22.78
C TYR A 127 14.05 7.84 22.34
N ARG A 128 14.09 8.86 23.22
CA ARG A 128 14.79 10.10 22.92
C ARG A 128 16.30 9.86 22.80
N GLN A 129 16.94 10.51 21.84
CA GLN A 129 18.40 10.45 21.65
C GLN A 129 19.12 11.30 22.70
N ASP A 130 18.58 12.49 22.98
CA ASP A 130 19.01 13.41 24.03
C ASP A 130 17.89 14.41 24.38
N GLU A 131 18.21 15.45 25.17
CA GLU A 131 17.25 16.50 25.56
C GLU A 131 16.76 17.38 24.39
N HIS A 132 17.41 17.28 23.23
CA HIS A 132 17.05 18.03 22.02
C HIS A 132 16.27 17.19 21.01
N SER A 133 15.90 15.95 21.36
CA SER A 133 15.07 15.11 20.50
C SER A 133 13.70 15.72 20.24
N VAL A 134 13.21 15.53 19.02
CA VAL A 134 11.94 16.10 18.54
C VAL A 134 11.14 15.09 17.73
N GLU A 135 9.83 15.31 17.64
CA GLU A 135 8.96 14.54 16.76
C GLU A 135 9.46 14.59 15.30
N GLY A 136 9.45 13.42 14.66
CA GLY A 136 9.89 13.23 13.27
C GLY A 136 11.40 13.03 13.12
N GLU A 137 12.17 13.04 14.20
CA GLU A 137 13.60 12.73 14.17
C GLU A 137 13.81 11.25 13.79
N PRO A 138 14.65 10.94 12.78
CA PRO A 138 14.91 9.56 12.40
C PRO A 138 15.69 8.81 13.48
N VAL A 139 15.41 7.51 13.66
CA VAL A 139 16.09 6.68 14.69
C VAL A 139 17.05 5.64 14.13
N CYS A 140 17.15 5.54 12.81
CA CYS A 140 17.79 4.41 12.13
C CYS A 140 19.33 4.44 12.11
N CYS A 141 19.97 5.61 12.19
CA CYS A 141 21.43 5.76 12.31
C CYS A 141 21.86 7.20 12.60
N ASP A 142 23.04 7.37 13.19
CA ASP A 142 23.63 8.67 13.55
C ASP A 142 23.75 9.63 12.36
N LYS A 143 24.04 9.11 11.16
CA LYS A 143 24.15 9.94 9.95
C LYS A 143 22.82 10.58 9.57
N ALA A 144 21.72 9.82 9.66
CA ALA A 144 20.39 10.35 9.37
C ALA A 144 19.95 11.36 10.43
N ILE A 145 20.26 11.09 11.70
CA ILE A 145 20.02 12.00 12.82
C ILE A 145 20.79 13.31 12.62
N ALA A 146 22.10 13.23 12.37
CA ALA A 146 22.95 14.40 12.19
C ALA A 146 22.52 15.27 11.01
N GLU A 147 22.14 14.67 9.88
CA GLU A 147 21.60 15.38 8.71
C GLU A 147 20.31 16.12 9.08
N PHE A 148 19.33 15.41 9.65
CA PHE A 148 18.06 16.00 10.09
C PHE A 148 18.25 17.17 11.06
N ARG A 149 19.13 16.99 12.05
CA ARG A 149 19.41 18.02 13.05
C ARG A 149 20.13 19.22 12.44
N THR A 150 21.08 19.00 11.54
CA THR A 150 21.77 20.07 10.81
C THR A 150 20.78 20.90 10.00
N GLU A 151 19.86 20.26 9.28
CA GLU A 151 18.83 20.94 8.48
C GLU A 151 17.87 21.78 9.34
N ARG A 152 17.56 21.31 10.55
CA ARG A 152 16.63 21.99 11.48
C ARG A 152 17.33 22.92 12.48
N GLY A 153 18.65 23.07 12.42
CA GLY A 153 19.42 23.86 13.37
C GLY A 153 19.38 23.32 14.81
N ILE A 154 19.14 22.02 14.97
CA ILE A 154 19.13 21.32 16.26
C ILE A 154 20.57 20.92 16.59
N PRO A 155 21.04 21.07 17.84
CA PRO A 155 22.37 20.64 18.24
C PRO A 155 22.60 19.15 17.93
N ALA A 156 23.75 18.82 17.33
CA ALA A 156 24.11 17.43 17.06
C ALA A 156 24.11 16.62 18.36
N VAL A 157 23.69 15.34 18.28
CA VAL A 157 23.78 14.43 19.42
C VAL A 157 25.22 14.40 19.90
N GLN A 158 25.41 14.64 21.20
CA GLN A 158 26.71 14.42 21.84
C GLN A 158 26.92 12.91 21.94
N LEU A 159 27.45 12.33 20.87
CA LEU A 159 27.97 10.97 20.91
C LEU A 159 29.22 11.02 21.79
N ASP A 160 29.05 10.79 23.09
CA ASP A 160 30.18 10.52 23.98
C ASP A 160 30.96 9.35 23.38
N GLY A 161 32.13 9.66 22.83
CA GLY A 161 32.93 8.72 22.07
C GLY A 161 33.21 7.46 22.88
N ALA A 162 32.67 6.34 22.44
CA ALA A 162 33.08 5.02 22.89
C ALA A 162 34.04 4.41 21.85
N ALA A 163 35.33 4.63 22.11
CA ALA A 163 36.54 3.90 21.70
C ALA A 163 36.71 3.44 20.23
#